data_AF-B2WM81-F1
#
_entry.id   AF-B2WM81-F1
#
_cell.length_a   1.000
_cell.length_b   1.000
_cell.length_c   1.000
_cell.angle_alpha   90.00
_cell.angle_beta   90.00
_cell.angle_gamma   90.00
#
_symmetry.space_group_name_H-M   'P 1'
#
loop_
_entity.id
_entity.type
_entity.pdbx_description
1 polymer ?
#
loop_
_entity_poly.entity_id
_entity_poly.type
_entity_poly.pdbx_seq_one_letter_code
_entity_poly.pdbx_strand_id
1 'polypeptide(L)'
;MLKYDSCYHLGRVGTPSVSFNRFKAMSDALKATGRNILLNLCNWGEDLVHTWGMSISNSWRITGDIYDSFTRPDDLCGCNSVSPGDVNCIAPGTHCSVLFILNKVAPFADRSIPGGWSDLDMLEVGQGGMTDEEYKAHFALWAALKSPLFLGNDLRAMPASALTIINNPAIIALSQDPHGRSVTRVRRDTAGVAKDKWGVGETHVWAGHLHNGDEAVILLNAGGEDTQMNVSLAEIFIPYGSGGSAPHVKYDWAIHDLWAHRMFDATAEALLAAADDDSQRASILAKANWYNATEVPYAKGLAQGDGRLFGEKIGVVGAGGVLKADVKSHAARVFRLRRIAEEGDAFEAKSISREDGVDEKDEL
;
A
#
# COMPACT_ATOMS: atom_id res chain seq x y z
N MET A 1 20.19 -6.05 -5.86
CA MET A 1 19.21 -5.00 -6.21
C MET A 1 19.98 -3.71 -6.45
N LEU A 2 19.57 -2.89 -7.41
CA LEU A 2 20.14 -1.57 -7.70
C LEU A 2 19.03 -0.52 -7.58
N LYS A 3 19.19 0.44 -6.67
CA LYS A 3 18.49 1.74 -6.71
C LYS A 3 19.27 2.65 -7.67
N TYR A 4 18.61 3.19 -8.69
CA TYR A 4 19.28 3.99 -9.73
C TYR A 4 18.67 5.39 -9.81
N ASP A 5 19.43 6.37 -9.31
CA ASP A 5 19.00 7.76 -9.08
C ASP A 5 18.96 8.63 -10.36
N SER A 6 18.37 9.82 -10.25
CA SER A 6 18.21 10.81 -11.34
C SER A 6 19.00 12.10 -11.10
N CYS A 7 19.70 12.25 -9.97
CA CYS A 7 20.61 13.39 -9.76
C CYS A 7 21.65 13.56 -10.88
N TYR A 8 21.98 14.82 -11.20
CA TYR A 8 23.01 15.20 -12.18
C TYR A 8 22.88 14.52 -13.55
N HIS A 9 21.65 14.34 -14.07
CA HIS A 9 21.37 13.69 -15.34
C HIS A 9 21.89 14.45 -16.59
N LEU A 10 22.56 15.60 -16.45
CA LEU A 10 23.15 16.42 -17.52
C LEU A 10 22.13 16.87 -18.59
N GLY A 11 20.93 17.27 -18.16
CA GLY A 11 19.87 17.73 -19.07
C GLY A 11 19.16 16.60 -19.84
N ARG A 12 19.48 15.32 -19.58
CA ARG A 12 18.83 14.16 -20.19
C ARG A 12 17.50 13.80 -19.50
N VAL A 13 16.57 14.74 -19.51
CA VAL A 13 15.19 14.68 -18.97
C VAL A 13 14.27 15.58 -19.82
N GLY A 14 12.96 15.54 -19.60
CA GLY A 14 11.98 16.50 -20.11
C GLY A 14 11.02 15.92 -21.15
N THR A 15 11.21 14.66 -21.55
CA THR A 15 10.22 13.88 -22.29
C THR A 15 10.32 12.40 -21.90
N PRO A 16 9.22 11.62 -21.99
CA PRO A 16 9.23 10.18 -21.69
C PRO A 16 10.34 9.42 -22.43
N SER A 17 10.57 9.73 -23.71
CA SER A 17 11.59 9.05 -24.52
C SER A 17 13.02 9.32 -24.03
N VAL A 18 13.32 10.57 -23.64
CA VAL A 18 14.67 10.93 -23.16
C VAL A 18 14.99 10.23 -21.84
N SER A 19 14.06 10.26 -20.88
CA SER A 19 14.23 9.57 -19.60
C SER A 19 14.24 8.05 -19.75
N PHE A 20 13.33 7.49 -20.56
CA PHE A 20 13.30 6.06 -20.87
C PHE A 20 14.64 5.57 -21.42
N ASN A 21 15.19 6.24 -22.44
CA ASN A 21 16.46 5.81 -23.06
C ASN A 21 17.64 5.86 -22.07
N ARG A 22 17.67 6.87 -21.19
CA ARG A 22 18.68 6.99 -20.13
C ARG A 22 18.61 5.82 -19.14
N PHE A 23 17.41 5.47 -18.67
CA PHE A 23 17.22 4.36 -17.74
C PHE A 23 17.38 2.98 -18.41
N LYS A 24 16.95 2.85 -19.67
CA LYS A 24 17.09 1.63 -20.47
C LYS A 24 18.56 1.25 -20.65
N ALA A 25 19.45 2.23 -20.83
CA ALA A 25 20.89 1.96 -20.93
C ALA A 25 21.42 1.17 -19.70
N MET A 26 20.98 1.52 -18.49
CA MET A 26 21.35 0.76 -17.28
C MET A 26 20.62 -0.59 -17.22
N SER A 27 19.34 -0.66 -17.58
CA SER A 27 18.59 -1.92 -17.65
C SER A 27 19.27 -2.94 -18.57
N ASP A 28 19.66 -2.53 -19.78
CA ASP A 28 20.36 -3.37 -20.76
C ASP A 28 21.75 -3.79 -20.24
N ALA A 29 22.49 -2.87 -19.60
CA ALA A 29 23.79 -3.17 -19.01
C ALA A 29 23.70 -4.22 -17.90
N LEU A 30 22.70 -4.13 -17.01
CA LEU A 30 22.44 -5.12 -15.97
C LEU A 30 22.10 -6.48 -16.58
N LYS A 31 21.22 -6.52 -17.59
CA LYS A 31 20.85 -7.75 -18.31
C LYS A 31 22.06 -8.42 -18.95
N ALA A 32 22.96 -7.64 -19.55
CA ALA A 32 24.18 -8.15 -20.22
C ALA A 32 25.16 -8.85 -19.26
N THR A 33 25.06 -8.62 -17.95
CA THR A 33 25.88 -9.34 -16.95
C THR A 33 25.50 -10.82 -16.80
N GLY A 34 24.29 -11.21 -17.22
CA GLY A 34 23.72 -12.53 -16.96
C GLY A 34 23.31 -12.78 -15.51
N ARG A 35 23.46 -11.80 -14.60
CA ARG A 35 23.02 -11.89 -13.21
C ARG A 35 21.63 -11.27 -13.04
N ASN A 36 20.75 -11.97 -12.33
CA ASN A 36 19.45 -11.42 -11.93
C ASN A 36 19.63 -10.31 -10.89
N ILE A 37 19.36 -9.07 -11.28
CA ILE A 37 19.48 -7.88 -10.44
C ILE A 37 18.17 -7.10 -10.53
N LEU A 38 17.44 -7.00 -9.41
CA LEU A 38 16.27 -6.13 -9.31
C LEU A 38 16.68 -4.68 -9.55
N LEU A 39 16.03 -4.01 -10.49
CA LEU A 39 16.25 -2.60 -10.80
C LEU A 39 15.08 -1.75 -10.26
N ASN A 40 15.40 -0.82 -9.35
CA ASN A 40 14.49 0.21 -8.86
C ASN A 40 14.90 1.58 -9.41
N LEU A 41 14.03 2.21 -10.20
CA LEU A 41 14.27 3.55 -10.74
C LEU A 41 13.96 4.59 -9.68
N CYS A 42 14.87 5.54 -9.48
CA CYS A 42 14.69 6.65 -8.56
C CYS A 42 14.73 7.97 -9.35
N ASN A 43 13.69 8.20 -10.16
CA ASN A 43 13.50 9.44 -10.95
C ASN A 43 12.28 10.25 -10.53
N TRP A 44 11.73 9.93 -9.35
CA TRP A 44 10.74 10.77 -8.68
C TRP A 44 9.45 11.08 -9.47
N GLY A 45 9.07 10.22 -10.40
CA GLY A 45 7.89 10.43 -11.25
C GLY A 45 8.15 11.24 -12.53
N GLU A 46 9.37 11.76 -12.73
CA GLU A 46 9.73 12.59 -13.89
C GLU A 46 9.37 11.90 -15.20
N ASP A 47 8.88 12.69 -16.15
CA ASP A 47 8.53 12.26 -17.50
C ASP A 47 7.56 11.06 -17.54
N LEU A 48 6.61 11.03 -16.60
CA LEU A 48 5.51 10.06 -16.55
C LEU A 48 6.00 8.61 -16.45
N VAL A 49 6.98 8.33 -15.57
CA VAL A 49 7.60 7.00 -15.42
C VAL A 49 6.61 5.85 -15.25
N HIS A 50 5.43 6.08 -14.68
CA HIS A 50 4.37 5.07 -14.56
C HIS A 50 3.86 4.54 -15.92
N THR A 51 4.16 5.22 -17.03
CA THR A 51 3.78 4.80 -18.39
C THR A 51 4.82 3.91 -19.08
N TRP A 52 6.09 3.94 -18.65
CA TRP A 52 7.18 3.23 -19.33
C TRP A 52 8.11 2.43 -18.41
N GLY A 53 8.15 2.73 -17.11
CA GLY A 53 9.08 2.14 -16.13
C GLY A 53 9.02 0.62 -16.11
N MET A 54 7.81 0.06 -16.13
CA MET A 54 7.59 -1.39 -16.12
C MET A 54 8.33 -2.16 -17.22
N SER A 55 8.48 -1.56 -18.41
CA SER A 55 9.11 -2.26 -19.53
C SER A 55 10.61 -2.50 -19.33
N ILE A 56 11.24 -1.81 -18.38
CA ILE A 56 12.70 -1.84 -18.17
C ILE A 56 13.13 -2.00 -16.71
N SER A 57 12.23 -1.92 -15.73
CA SER A 57 12.54 -2.02 -14.30
C SER A 57 11.50 -2.81 -13.51
N ASN A 58 11.83 -3.12 -12.25
CA ASN A 58 10.93 -3.83 -11.33
C ASN A 58 10.13 -2.87 -10.44
N SER A 59 10.63 -1.66 -10.24
CA SER A 59 9.90 -0.58 -9.59
C SER A 59 10.39 0.79 -10.04
N TRP A 60 9.61 1.82 -9.76
CA TRP A 60 9.94 3.21 -10.09
C TRP A 60 9.37 4.19 -9.06
N ARG A 61 10.20 5.07 -8.52
CA ARG A 61 9.78 6.17 -7.65
C ARG A 61 8.84 7.11 -8.41
N ILE A 62 7.71 7.45 -7.80
CA ILE A 62 6.65 8.27 -8.45
C ILE A 62 6.56 9.72 -7.94
N THR A 63 7.31 10.07 -6.90
CA THR A 63 7.37 11.41 -6.32
C THR A 63 8.78 11.78 -5.87
N GLY A 64 8.99 13.06 -5.54
CA GLY A 64 10.08 13.50 -4.69
C GLY A 64 10.11 12.75 -3.36
N ASP A 65 11.22 12.90 -2.63
CA ASP A 65 11.45 12.09 -1.43
C ASP A 65 10.40 12.34 -0.34
N ILE A 66 9.99 11.25 0.31
CA ILE A 66 9.18 11.32 1.52
C ILE A 66 9.99 11.98 2.64
N TYR A 67 9.29 12.50 3.63
CA TYR A 67 9.87 12.74 4.94
C TYR A 67 8.86 12.39 6.04
N ASP A 68 9.34 12.37 7.27
CA ASP A 68 8.59 11.95 8.45
C ASP A 68 7.51 12.97 8.89
N SER A 69 6.52 13.17 8.03
CA SER A 69 5.33 13.99 8.29
C SER A 69 4.11 13.51 7.51
N PHE A 70 2.96 13.50 8.19
CA PHE A 70 1.76 12.91 7.64
C PHE A 70 1.07 13.78 6.58
N THR A 71 0.82 15.06 6.90
CA THR A 71 0.00 15.97 6.08
C THR A 71 0.71 17.25 5.68
N ARG A 72 1.81 17.62 6.35
CA ARG A 72 2.40 18.96 6.25
C ARG A 72 2.83 19.28 4.81
N PRO A 73 2.32 20.39 4.23
CA PRO A 73 2.86 20.99 3.02
C PRO A 73 4.31 21.47 3.23
N ASP A 74 5.19 21.25 2.26
CA ASP A 74 6.54 21.82 2.25
C ASP A 74 6.90 22.42 0.88
N ASP A 75 7.66 23.50 0.86
CA ASP A 75 8.12 24.19 -0.35
C ASP A 75 9.23 23.41 -1.08
N LEU A 76 9.97 22.54 -0.36
CA LEU A 76 10.94 21.62 -0.96
C LEU A 76 10.26 20.52 -1.76
N CYS A 77 8.98 20.22 -1.49
CA CYS A 77 8.19 19.29 -2.29
C CYS A 77 7.60 20.08 -3.47
N GLY A 78 8.38 20.21 -4.55
CA GLY A 78 8.17 21.24 -5.58
C GLY A 78 6.86 21.15 -6.37
N CYS A 79 6.07 20.09 -6.19
CA CYS A 79 4.78 19.89 -6.85
C CYS A 79 3.59 19.93 -5.89
N ASN A 80 3.76 20.53 -4.72
CA ASN A 80 2.71 20.74 -3.72
C ASN A 80 1.68 21.82 -4.13
N SER A 81 1.98 22.61 -5.15
CA SER A 81 1.08 23.63 -5.72
C SER A 81 0.20 23.13 -6.87
N VAL A 82 0.48 21.96 -7.45
CA VAL A 82 -0.37 21.41 -8.51
C VAL A 82 -1.59 20.70 -7.92
N SER A 83 -2.67 20.64 -8.70
CA SER A 83 -3.92 20.03 -8.25
C SER A 83 -3.68 18.55 -7.85
N PRO A 84 -4.38 18.05 -6.81
CA PRO A 84 -4.35 16.63 -6.48
C PRO A 84 -4.68 15.78 -7.71
N GLY A 85 -3.79 14.84 -8.04
CA GLY A 85 -3.91 13.99 -9.23
C GLY A 85 -3.27 14.54 -10.51
N ASP A 86 -2.72 15.75 -10.51
CA ASP A 86 -1.85 16.20 -11.59
C ASP A 86 -0.52 15.42 -11.55
N VAL A 87 -0.28 14.63 -12.59
CA VAL A 87 0.89 13.77 -12.72
C VAL A 87 2.10 14.50 -13.32
N ASN A 88 1.92 15.72 -13.81
CA ASN A 88 2.99 16.52 -14.41
C ASN A 88 3.74 17.30 -13.32
N CYS A 89 4.78 16.67 -12.79
CA CYS A 89 5.66 17.27 -11.80
C CYS A 89 7.04 17.54 -12.40
N ILE A 90 7.34 18.82 -12.69
CA ILE A 90 8.60 19.22 -13.34
C ILE A 90 9.77 19.26 -12.35
N ALA A 91 9.49 19.57 -11.08
CA ALA A 91 10.49 19.65 -10.02
C ALA A 91 10.01 18.84 -8.79
N PRO A 92 10.27 17.52 -8.76
CA PRO A 92 9.76 16.63 -7.72
C PRO A 92 10.20 16.98 -6.30
N GLY A 93 11.45 17.41 -6.14
CA GLY A 93 11.96 17.87 -4.86
C GLY A 93 12.03 16.77 -3.79
N THR A 94 11.86 17.17 -2.53
CA THR A 94 11.99 16.32 -1.32
C THR A 94 11.03 16.81 -0.24
N HIS A 95 10.95 16.13 0.91
CA HIS A 95 10.07 16.51 2.01
C HIS A 95 8.58 16.51 1.63
N CYS A 96 8.21 15.53 0.81
CA CYS A 96 6.82 15.29 0.46
C CYS A 96 6.14 14.47 1.57
N SER A 97 5.02 14.95 2.10
CA SER A 97 4.28 14.26 3.17
C SER A 97 3.65 12.96 2.69
N VAL A 98 3.31 12.07 3.63
CA VAL A 98 2.58 10.82 3.35
C VAL A 98 1.34 11.09 2.50
N LEU A 99 0.52 12.09 2.90
CA LEU A 99 -0.70 12.44 2.21
C LEU A 99 -0.46 12.97 0.78
N PHE A 100 0.62 13.73 0.57
CA PHE A 100 0.99 14.20 -0.76
C PHE A 100 1.25 13.03 -1.70
N ILE A 101 2.03 12.05 -1.25
CA ILE A 101 2.40 10.87 -2.06
C ILE A 101 1.16 10.02 -2.38
N LEU A 102 0.28 9.81 -1.41
CA LEU A 102 -1.01 9.13 -1.62
C LEU A 102 -1.88 9.84 -2.67
N ASN A 103 -1.93 11.18 -2.61
CA ASN A 103 -2.66 11.97 -3.60
C ASN A 103 -2.05 11.89 -5.00
N LYS A 104 -0.74 11.72 -5.10
CA LYS A 104 -0.03 11.57 -6.39
C LYS A 104 -0.27 10.21 -7.03
N VAL A 105 -0.20 9.11 -6.29
CA VAL A 105 -0.37 7.77 -6.87
C VAL A 105 -1.82 7.46 -7.24
N ALA A 106 -2.80 8.06 -6.55
CA ALA A 106 -4.22 7.73 -6.70
C ALA A 106 -4.75 7.61 -8.15
N PRO A 107 -4.42 8.50 -9.11
CA PRO A 107 -4.95 8.43 -10.47
C PRO A 107 -4.38 7.29 -11.33
N PHE A 108 -3.27 6.69 -10.92
CA PHE A 108 -2.55 5.67 -11.69
C PHE A 108 -2.12 4.47 -10.82
N ALA A 109 -2.80 4.24 -9.70
CA ALA A 109 -2.52 3.10 -8.81
C ALA A 109 -2.63 1.75 -9.54
N ASP A 110 -3.43 1.68 -10.60
CA ASP A 110 -3.60 0.51 -11.48
C ASP A 110 -2.37 0.15 -12.32
N ARG A 111 -1.36 1.04 -12.39
CA ARG A 111 -0.10 0.82 -13.10
C ARG A 111 0.87 -0.11 -12.36
N SER A 112 0.64 -0.33 -11.07
CA SER A 112 1.35 -1.32 -10.28
C SER A 112 0.77 -2.72 -10.55
N ILE A 113 1.57 -3.59 -11.16
CA ILE A 113 1.16 -4.95 -11.52
C ILE A 113 2.33 -5.93 -11.33
N PRO A 114 2.10 -7.26 -11.30
CA PRO A 114 3.17 -8.22 -11.12
C PRO A 114 4.34 -7.99 -12.09
N GLY A 115 5.53 -7.78 -11.52
CA GLY A 115 6.76 -7.49 -12.25
C GLY A 115 7.19 -6.02 -12.26
N GLY A 116 6.28 -5.08 -11.98
CA GLY A 116 6.55 -3.64 -12.01
C GLY A 116 5.68 -2.83 -11.03
N TRP A 117 6.30 -2.15 -10.08
CA TRP A 117 5.60 -1.51 -8.97
C TRP A 117 5.90 -0.01 -8.87
N SER A 118 4.86 0.79 -8.63
CA SER A 118 5.05 2.18 -8.19
C SER A 118 5.73 2.18 -6.82
N ASP A 119 6.86 2.86 -6.71
CA ASP A 119 7.61 3.05 -5.47
C ASP A 119 7.22 4.39 -4.84
N LEU A 120 6.58 4.30 -3.68
CA LEU A 120 6.11 5.44 -2.90
C LEU A 120 7.20 5.98 -1.95
N ASP A 121 8.45 5.56 -2.16
CA ASP A 121 9.59 5.80 -1.28
C ASP A 121 9.57 4.97 0.01
N MET A 122 10.64 5.08 0.79
CA MET A 122 10.88 4.29 2.00
C MET A 122 9.82 4.54 3.09
N LEU A 123 9.71 3.58 4.01
CA LEU A 123 8.87 3.67 5.18
C LEU A 123 9.54 4.50 6.28
N GLU A 124 8.88 5.59 6.68
CA GLU A 124 9.32 6.43 7.82
C GLU A 124 8.91 5.88 9.20
N VAL A 125 8.43 4.64 9.27
CA VAL A 125 7.91 4.04 10.51
C VAL A 125 8.99 4.02 11.62
N GLY A 126 8.74 4.76 12.70
CA GLY A 126 9.63 4.80 13.87
C GLY A 126 10.72 5.88 13.83
N GLN A 127 10.63 6.85 12.93
CA GLN A 127 11.60 7.96 12.81
C GLN A 127 11.36 9.11 13.81
N GLY A 128 10.14 9.21 14.38
CA GLY A 128 9.80 10.03 15.55
C GLY A 128 8.96 11.28 15.27
N GLY A 129 8.68 11.62 14.02
CA GLY A 129 7.94 12.80 13.55
C GLY A 129 6.45 12.57 13.35
N MET A 130 5.99 11.31 13.35
CA MET A 130 4.58 10.95 13.28
C MET A 130 4.11 10.15 14.50
N THR A 131 2.82 10.19 14.76
CA THR A 131 2.13 9.40 15.79
C THR A 131 2.02 7.93 15.38
N ASP A 132 1.67 7.08 16.34
CA ASP A 132 1.45 5.65 16.08
C ASP A 132 0.33 5.39 15.04
N GLU A 133 -0.76 6.16 15.10
CA GLU A 133 -1.85 6.03 14.14
C GLU A 133 -1.46 6.50 12.73
N GLU A 134 -0.67 7.56 12.63
CA GLU A 134 -0.10 8.04 11.35
C GLU A 134 0.84 7.00 10.74
N TYR A 135 1.71 6.37 11.55
CA TYR A 135 2.59 5.29 11.08
C TYR A 135 1.82 4.03 10.66
N LYS A 136 0.75 3.67 11.37
CA LYS A 136 -0.14 2.56 10.96
C LYS A 136 -0.82 2.85 9.62
N ALA A 137 -1.34 4.08 9.44
CA ALA A 137 -1.95 4.51 8.20
C ALA A 137 -0.95 4.48 7.03
N HIS A 138 0.24 5.05 7.25
CA HIS A 138 1.36 5.06 6.31
C HIS A 138 1.73 3.63 5.86
N PHE A 139 2.04 2.74 6.81
CA PHE A 139 2.43 1.37 6.51
C PHE A 139 1.34 0.59 5.77
N ALA A 140 0.09 0.70 6.23
CA ALA A 140 -1.03 -0.02 5.62
C ALA A 140 -1.34 0.45 4.20
N LEU A 141 -1.26 1.75 3.92
CA LEU A 141 -1.50 2.27 2.58
C LEU A 141 -0.35 1.94 1.63
N TRP A 142 0.92 1.98 2.08
CA TRP A 142 2.05 1.50 1.28
C TRP A 142 1.87 0.03 0.90
N ALA A 143 1.46 -0.80 1.87
CA ALA A 143 1.20 -2.21 1.65
C ALA A 143 0.03 -2.43 0.67
N ALA A 144 -1.11 -1.77 0.88
CA ALA A 144 -2.29 -1.91 0.05
C ALA A 144 -2.07 -1.39 -1.39
N LEU A 145 -1.28 -0.35 -1.55
CA LEU A 145 -0.88 0.22 -2.85
C LEU A 145 0.28 -0.53 -3.53
N LYS A 146 0.76 -1.62 -2.92
CA LYS A 146 1.81 -2.49 -3.47
C LYS A 146 3.14 -1.77 -3.68
N SER A 147 3.42 -0.75 -2.87
CA SER A 147 4.75 -0.14 -2.82
C SER A 147 5.76 -1.16 -2.32
N PRO A 148 7.02 -1.11 -2.76
CA PRO A 148 8.12 -1.70 -2.01
C PRO A 148 8.08 -1.23 -0.55
N LEU A 149 8.22 -2.16 0.40
CA LEU A 149 8.22 -1.88 1.83
C LEU A 149 9.66 -1.80 2.34
N PHE A 150 10.44 -0.83 1.85
CA PHE A 150 11.81 -0.60 2.32
C PHE A 150 11.79 0.16 3.65
N LEU A 151 12.43 -0.40 4.69
CA LEU A 151 12.54 0.25 5.99
C LEU A 151 13.54 1.42 5.91
N GLY A 152 13.09 2.63 6.26
CA GLY A 152 13.91 3.85 6.28
C GLY A 152 14.57 4.16 7.62
N ASN A 153 14.23 3.41 8.68
CA ASN A 153 14.68 3.65 10.05
C ASN A 153 15.99 2.91 10.41
N ASP A 154 16.63 3.32 11.51
CA ASP A 154 17.78 2.59 12.07
C ASP A 154 17.31 1.37 12.87
N LEU A 155 17.49 0.18 12.31
CA LEU A 155 17.07 -1.08 12.91
C LEU A 155 17.73 -1.37 14.27
N ARG A 156 18.89 -0.75 14.57
CA ARG A 156 19.60 -0.93 15.85
C ARG A 156 18.97 -0.11 16.98
N ALA A 157 18.21 0.92 16.63
CA ALA A 157 17.61 1.88 17.56
C ALA A 157 16.09 2.02 17.35
N MET A 158 15.47 1.09 16.62
CA MET A 158 14.05 1.11 16.32
C MET A 158 13.20 0.97 17.60
N PRO A 159 12.20 1.84 17.84
CA PRO A 159 11.33 1.70 19.00
C PRO A 159 10.42 0.46 18.86
N ALA A 160 10.05 -0.13 20.00
CA ALA A 160 9.18 -1.31 20.03
C ALA A 160 7.85 -1.09 19.29
N SER A 161 7.24 0.09 19.43
CA SER A 161 6.01 0.47 18.72
C SER A 161 6.15 0.42 17.20
N ALA A 162 7.32 0.75 16.64
CA ALA A 162 7.59 0.62 15.21
C ALA A 162 7.71 -0.84 14.79
N LEU A 163 8.39 -1.67 15.60
CA LEU A 163 8.51 -3.11 15.34
C LEU A 163 7.14 -3.79 15.29
N THR A 164 6.20 -3.38 16.13
CA THR A 164 4.84 -3.93 16.13
C THR A 164 4.00 -3.52 14.91
N ILE A 165 4.34 -2.41 14.23
CA ILE A 165 3.74 -1.98 12.96
C ILE A 165 4.29 -2.82 11.81
N ILE A 166 5.62 -2.80 11.63
CA ILE A 166 6.26 -3.39 10.44
C ILE A 166 6.21 -4.93 10.42
N ASN A 167 5.88 -5.58 11.54
CA ASN A 167 5.72 -7.03 11.63
C ASN A 167 4.27 -7.51 11.56
N ASN A 168 3.28 -6.65 11.30
CA ASN A 168 1.90 -7.10 11.20
C ASN A 168 1.69 -7.97 9.94
N PRO A 169 1.50 -9.30 10.08
CA PRO A 169 1.45 -10.18 8.91
C PRO A 169 0.15 -10.03 8.11
N ALA A 170 -0.94 -9.58 8.74
CA ALA A 170 -2.21 -9.35 8.05
C ALA A 170 -2.14 -8.13 7.12
N ILE A 171 -1.38 -7.09 7.50
CA ILE A 171 -1.13 -5.93 6.64
C ILE A 171 -0.11 -6.28 5.54
N ILE A 172 0.97 -6.99 5.86
CA ILE A 172 1.95 -7.43 4.84
C ILE A 172 1.29 -8.37 3.82
N ALA A 173 0.32 -9.19 4.23
CA ALA A 173 -0.45 -10.03 3.32
C ALA A 173 -1.21 -9.22 2.26
N LEU A 174 -1.59 -7.97 2.53
CA LEU A 174 -2.11 -7.07 1.49
C LEU A 174 -1.04 -6.71 0.46
N SER A 175 0.20 -6.46 0.89
CA SER A 175 1.33 -6.17 -0.01
C SER A 175 1.72 -7.38 -0.85
N GLN A 176 1.73 -8.56 -0.23
CA GLN A 176 2.20 -9.81 -0.82
C GLN A 176 1.06 -10.67 -1.40
N ASP A 177 -0.12 -10.08 -1.60
CA ASP A 177 -1.27 -10.77 -2.17
C ASP A 177 -0.96 -11.25 -3.60
N PRO A 178 -1.23 -12.53 -3.95
CA PRO A 178 -0.89 -13.08 -5.26
C PRO A 178 -1.57 -12.41 -6.45
N HIS A 179 -2.68 -11.69 -6.25
CA HIS A 179 -3.32 -10.92 -7.31
C HIS A 179 -2.42 -9.76 -7.77
N GLY A 180 -1.62 -9.22 -6.84
CA GLY A 180 -0.61 -8.21 -7.16
C GLY A 180 -1.18 -6.93 -7.73
N ARG A 181 -2.37 -6.50 -7.28
CA ARG A 181 -2.99 -5.23 -7.68
C ARG A 181 -3.15 -4.28 -6.51
N SER A 182 -2.85 -3.02 -6.74
CA SER A 182 -3.06 -1.94 -5.79
C SER A 182 -4.55 -1.71 -5.53
N VAL A 183 -4.87 -1.30 -4.30
CA VAL A 183 -6.16 -0.67 -4.03
C VAL A 183 -6.28 0.63 -4.84
N THR A 184 -7.51 0.99 -5.17
CA THR A 184 -7.84 2.25 -5.86
C THR A 184 -8.61 3.17 -4.92
N ARG A 185 -8.44 4.49 -5.08
CA ARG A 185 -9.20 5.46 -4.29
C ARG A 185 -10.59 5.60 -4.89
N VAL A 186 -11.62 5.17 -4.17
CA VAL A 186 -13.01 5.23 -4.62
C VAL A 186 -13.71 6.51 -4.20
N ARG A 187 -13.27 7.16 -3.10
CA ARG A 187 -13.76 8.47 -2.69
C ARG A 187 -12.68 9.31 -2.02
N ARG A 188 -12.74 10.63 -2.24
CA ARG A 188 -12.00 11.66 -1.52
C ARG A 188 -12.93 12.81 -1.21
N ASP A 189 -13.04 13.15 0.07
CA ASP A 189 -13.83 14.29 0.55
C ASP A 189 -12.90 15.33 1.16
N THR A 190 -13.00 16.57 0.69
CA THR A 190 -12.24 17.73 1.22
C THR A 190 -13.17 18.81 1.79
N ALA A 191 -14.44 18.81 1.40
CA ALA A 191 -15.43 19.76 1.88
C ALA A 191 -15.99 19.29 3.22
N GLY A 192 -16.00 20.19 4.22
CA GLY A 192 -16.56 19.89 5.54
C GLY A 192 -15.69 18.98 6.42
N VAL A 193 -14.48 18.61 5.98
CA VAL A 193 -13.52 17.87 6.79
C VAL A 193 -12.73 18.87 7.65
N ALA A 194 -12.61 18.58 8.94
CA ALA A 194 -11.83 19.40 9.87
C ALA A 194 -10.38 19.50 9.41
N LYS A 195 -9.84 20.72 9.42
CA LYS A 195 -8.45 20.97 9.04
C LYS A 195 -7.53 20.77 10.23
N ASP A 196 -6.36 20.22 9.99
CA ASP A 196 -5.29 20.11 10.96
C ASP A 196 -4.54 21.45 11.15
N LYS A 197 -3.46 21.41 11.95
CA LYS A 197 -2.61 22.58 12.22
C LYS A 197 -1.90 23.15 10.98
N TRP A 198 -1.85 22.40 9.87
CA TRP A 198 -1.27 22.83 8.60
C TRP A 198 -2.33 23.34 7.62
N GLY A 199 -3.61 23.38 8.03
CA GLY A 199 -4.72 23.78 7.18
C GLY A 199 -5.17 22.71 6.20
N VAL A 200 -4.73 21.46 6.39
CA VAL A 200 -5.04 20.31 5.53
C VAL A 200 -6.15 19.50 6.17
N GLY A 201 -7.15 19.09 5.38
CA GLY A 201 -8.24 18.27 5.88
C GLY A 201 -8.94 17.52 4.76
N GLU A 202 -8.77 16.20 4.75
CA GLU A 202 -9.43 15.32 3.80
C GLU A 202 -9.65 13.92 4.35
N THR A 203 -10.62 13.21 3.79
CA THR A 203 -10.85 11.79 4.07
C THR A 203 -10.81 10.99 2.77
N HIS A 204 -10.30 9.77 2.82
CA HIS A 204 -10.23 8.87 1.68
C HIS A 204 -10.90 7.53 1.97
N VAL A 205 -11.54 6.98 0.95
CA VAL A 205 -11.92 5.57 0.89
C VAL A 205 -11.11 4.90 -0.21
N TRP A 206 -10.39 3.84 0.15
CA TRP A 206 -9.67 2.99 -0.80
C TRP A 206 -10.25 1.58 -0.78
N ALA A 207 -10.38 0.96 -1.95
CA ALA A 207 -10.86 -0.41 -2.09
C ALA A 207 -10.06 -1.16 -3.17
N GLY A 208 -9.86 -2.46 -2.98
CA GLY A 208 -9.28 -3.31 -4.01
C GLY A 208 -9.40 -4.80 -3.69
N HIS A 209 -9.57 -5.57 -4.74
CA HIS A 209 -9.78 -7.02 -4.67
C HIS A 209 -8.49 -7.79 -4.42
N LEU A 210 -8.62 -8.88 -3.68
CA LEU A 210 -7.55 -9.79 -3.29
C LEU A 210 -7.71 -11.13 -4.00
N HIS A 211 -6.63 -11.89 -4.14
CA HIS A 211 -6.58 -13.09 -4.96
C HIS A 211 -7.67 -14.13 -4.66
N ASN A 212 -8.07 -14.25 -3.39
CA ASN A 212 -9.01 -15.24 -2.90
C ASN A 212 -10.49 -14.79 -2.92
N GLY A 213 -10.80 -13.67 -3.58
CA GLY A 213 -12.16 -13.13 -3.65
C GLY A 213 -12.55 -12.20 -2.49
N ASP A 214 -11.63 -11.93 -1.56
CA ASP A 214 -11.80 -10.94 -0.51
C ASP A 214 -11.57 -9.52 -1.06
N GLU A 215 -12.02 -8.51 -0.33
CA GLU A 215 -11.82 -7.09 -0.67
C GLU A 215 -11.08 -6.37 0.46
N ALA A 216 -10.01 -5.65 0.15
CA ALA A 216 -9.36 -4.73 1.09
C ALA A 216 -10.08 -3.39 1.07
N VAL A 217 -10.45 -2.85 2.23
CA VAL A 217 -11.10 -1.54 2.35
C VAL A 217 -10.39 -0.69 3.40
N ILE A 218 -9.98 0.52 3.05
CA ILE A 218 -9.29 1.45 3.94
C ILE A 218 -10.08 2.75 4.05
N LEU A 219 -10.45 3.12 5.27
CA LEU A 219 -11.04 4.41 5.62
C LEU A 219 -9.95 5.26 6.28
N LEU A 220 -9.45 6.27 5.55
CA LEU A 220 -8.42 7.18 6.02
C LEU A 220 -9.04 8.53 6.39
N ASN A 221 -8.80 8.97 7.62
CA ASN A 221 -9.05 10.34 8.06
C ASN A 221 -7.72 11.09 8.13
N ALA A 222 -7.46 11.96 7.16
CA ALA A 222 -6.33 12.89 7.16
C ALA A 222 -6.77 14.32 7.53
N GLY A 223 -7.87 14.44 8.27
CA GLY A 223 -8.36 15.67 8.87
C GLY A 223 -7.96 15.82 10.33
N GLY A 224 -8.10 17.03 10.86
CA GLY A 224 -7.61 17.42 12.18
C GLY A 224 -8.41 16.91 13.38
N GLU A 225 -9.59 16.35 13.16
CA GLU A 225 -10.48 15.84 14.22
C GLU A 225 -10.96 14.42 13.93
N ASP A 226 -11.30 13.68 14.99
CA ASP A 226 -11.96 12.37 14.88
C ASP A 226 -13.28 12.50 14.11
N THR A 227 -13.57 11.53 13.25
CA THR A 227 -14.78 11.55 12.44
C THR A 227 -15.35 10.16 12.21
N GLN A 228 -16.66 10.09 12.00
CA GLN A 228 -17.30 8.86 11.56
C GLN A 228 -17.29 8.79 10.03
N MET A 229 -16.59 7.79 9.52
CA MET A 229 -16.56 7.51 8.09
C MET A 229 -17.51 6.37 7.76
N ASN A 230 -17.98 6.36 6.51
CA ASN A 230 -18.81 5.29 6.00
C ASN A 230 -18.53 5.07 4.50
N VAL A 231 -18.87 3.89 3.99
CA VAL A 231 -18.84 3.56 2.56
C VAL A 231 -19.85 2.45 2.27
N SER A 232 -20.62 2.59 1.20
CA SER A 232 -21.56 1.56 0.75
C SER A 232 -20.87 0.41 0.00
N LEU A 233 -21.46 -0.79 0.01
CA LEU A 233 -20.99 -1.88 -0.87
C LEU A 233 -21.03 -1.48 -2.35
N ALA A 234 -21.96 -0.62 -2.75
CA ALA A 234 -22.04 -0.08 -4.11
C ALA A 234 -20.84 0.81 -4.49
N GLU A 235 -20.31 1.58 -3.55
CA GLU A 235 -19.08 2.36 -3.73
C GLU A 235 -17.84 1.45 -3.73
N ILE A 236 -17.75 0.49 -2.80
CA ILE A 236 -16.61 -0.44 -2.70
C ILE A 236 -16.45 -1.22 -4.02
N PHE A 237 -17.54 -1.79 -4.52
CA PHE A 237 -17.52 -2.65 -5.70
C PHE A 237 -17.80 -1.92 -7.01
N ILE A 238 -17.61 -0.60 -7.05
CA ILE A 238 -17.83 0.21 -8.26
C ILE A 238 -17.05 -0.29 -9.50
N PRO A 239 -15.82 -0.85 -9.39
CA PRO A 239 -15.11 -1.39 -10.56
C PRO A 239 -15.80 -2.62 -11.19
N TYR A 240 -16.69 -3.29 -10.46
CA TYR A 240 -17.39 -4.50 -10.90
C TYR A 240 -18.83 -4.24 -11.39
N GLY A 241 -19.31 -3.00 -11.29
CA GLY A 241 -20.64 -2.63 -11.70
C GLY A 241 -21.03 -1.25 -11.19
N SER A 242 -21.21 -0.31 -12.12
CA SER A 242 -21.61 1.06 -11.82
C SER A 242 -22.96 1.12 -11.12
N GLY A 243 -23.12 2.06 -10.18
CA GLY A 243 -24.42 2.36 -9.55
C GLY A 243 -25.00 1.20 -8.73
N GLY A 244 -24.15 0.35 -8.14
CA GLY A 244 -24.60 -0.79 -7.33
C GLY A 244 -25.06 -2.00 -8.16
N SER A 245 -24.69 -2.09 -9.44
CA SER A 245 -25.00 -3.25 -10.28
C SER A 245 -24.05 -4.44 -10.09
N ALA A 246 -22.94 -4.24 -9.37
CA ALA A 246 -21.98 -5.30 -9.07
C ALA A 246 -22.66 -6.47 -8.33
N PRO A 247 -22.51 -7.74 -8.77
CA PRO A 247 -23.13 -8.88 -8.08
C PRO A 247 -22.75 -8.98 -6.60
N HIS A 248 -21.52 -8.55 -6.25
CA HIS A 248 -20.98 -8.49 -4.90
C HIS A 248 -21.89 -7.80 -3.88
N VAL A 249 -22.69 -6.80 -4.31
CA VAL A 249 -23.57 -6.05 -3.40
C VAL A 249 -24.76 -6.89 -2.91
N LYS A 250 -25.02 -8.05 -3.51
CA LYS A 250 -26.14 -8.93 -3.13
C LYS A 250 -25.80 -9.88 -1.99
N TYR A 251 -24.57 -9.84 -1.50
CA TYR A 251 -24.06 -10.77 -0.49
C TYR A 251 -23.64 -10.05 0.78
N ASP A 252 -23.65 -10.81 1.88
CA ASP A 252 -23.12 -10.37 3.16
C ASP A 252 -21.59 -10.54 3.19
N TRP A 253 -20.91 -9.59 3.82
CA TRP A 253 -19.46 -9.60 3.96
C TRP A 253 -19.06 -9.47 5.43
N ALA A 254 -18.32 -10.44 5.94
CA ALA A 254 -17.67 -10.37 7.23
C ALA A 254 -16.57 -9.30 7.19
N ILE A 255 -16.61 -8.38 8.17
CA ILE A 255 -15.64 -7.29 8.30
C ILE A 255 -14.54 -7.78 9.22
N HIS A 256 -13.31 -7.89 8.72
CA HIS A 256 -12.15 -8.19 9.53
C HIS A 256 -11.26 -6.96 9.73
N ASP A 257 -10.87 -6.66 10.97
CA ASP A 257 -9.89 -5.60 11.28
C ASP A 257 -8.48 -6.16 11.22
N LEU A 258 -7.68 -5.65 10.28
CA LEU A 258 -6.32 -6.13 10.03
C LEU A 258 -5.30 -5.64 11.06
N TRP A 259 -5.66 -4.71 11.94
CA TRP A 259 -4.83 -4.28 13.07
C TRP A 259 -5.13 -5.01 14.39
N ALA A 260 -6.20 -5.83 14.45
CA ALA A 260 -6.67 -6.43 15.70
C ALA A 260 -5.63 -7.30 16.42
N HIS A 261 -4.80 -8.03 15.67
CA HIS A 261 -3.75 -8.93 16.20
C HIS A 261 -2.35 -8.35 16.06
N ARG A 262 -2.22 -7.02 16.12
CA ARG A 262 -0.93 -6.34 16.19
C ARG A 262 -0.12 -6.92 17.36
N MET A 263 1.17 -7.17 17.12
CA MET A 263 2.09 -7.60 18.17
C MET A 263 2.05 -6.63 19.37
N PHE A 264 2.05 -7.15 20.59
CA PHE A 264 2.11 -6.33 21.80
C PHE A 264 3.48 -5.68 21.97
N ASP A 265 3.52 -4.46 22.49
CA ASP A 265 4.77 -3.72 22.74
C ASP A 265 5.73 -4.50 23.63
N ALA A 266 5.24 -5.15 24.69
CA ALA A 266 6.08 -5.99 25.56
C ALA A 266 6.75 -7.16 24.81
N THR A 267 6.12 -7.70 23.76
CA THR A 267 6.74 -8.74 22.92
C THR A 267 7.83 -8.13 22.05
N ALA A 268 7.57 -6.96 21.47
CA ALA A 268 8.55 -6.23 20.68
C ALA A 268 9.77 -5.79 21.52
N GLU A 269 9.55 -5.27 22.72
CA GLU A 269 10.61 -4.92 23.67
C GLU A 269 11.47 -6.14 24.02
N ALA A 270 10.84 -7.29 24.29
CA ALA A 270 11.57 -8.53 24.55
C ALA A 270 12.40 -8.99 23.34
N LEU A 271 11.90 -8.82 22.11
CA LEU A 271 12.66 -9.15 20.89
C LEU A 271 13.86 -8.22 20.70
N LEU A 272 13.69 -6.92 20.94
CA LEU A 272 14.76 -5.94 20.84
C LEU A 272 15.83 -6.14 21.92
N ALA A 273 15.42 -6.49 23.15
CA ALA A 273 16.35 -6.81 24.24
C ALA A 273 17.16 -8.09 23.99
N ALA A 274 16.64 -9.01 23.16
CA ALA A 274 17.29 -10.25 22.78
C ALA A 274 18.04 -10.15 21.43
N ALA A 275 18.43 -8.95 20.98
CA ALA A 275 18.97 -8.73 19.63
C ALA A 275 20.16 -9.65 19.26
N ASP A 276 21.02 -9.97 20.24
CA ASP A 276 22.21 -10.79 20.07
C ASP A 276 22.02 -12.28 20.49
N ASP A 277 20.78 -12.71 20.79
CA ASP A 277 20.45 -14.09 21.18
C ASP A 277 19.34 -14.66 20.29
N ASP A 278 19.75 -15.33 19.21
CA ASP A 278 18.84 -15.95 18.24
C ASP A 278 17.94 -17.03 18.86
N SER A 279 18.42 -17.76 19.87
CA SER A 279 17.65 -18.80 20.55
C SER A 279 16.53 -18.18 21.39
N GLN A 280 16.84 -17.10 22.12
CA GLN A 280 15.84 -16.36 22.87
C GLN A 280 14.82 -15.69 21.94
N ARG A 281 15.25 -15.09 20.82
CA ARG A 281 14.36 -14.51 19.82
C ARG A 281 13.42 -15.55 19.22
N ALA A 282 13.93 -16.72 18.85
CA ALA A 282 13.11 -17.81 18.34
C ALA A 282 12.06 -18.26 19.36
N SER A 283 12.43 -18.36 20.64
CA SER A 283 11.49 -18.69 21.73
C SER A 283 10.38 -17.64 21.90
N ILE A 284 10.72 -16.35 21.82
CA ILE A 284 9.75 -15.25 21.91
C ILE A 284 8.80 -15.27 20.71
N LEU A 285 9.32 -15.39 19.49
CA LEU A 285 8.50 -15.45 18.26
C LEU A 285 7.56 -16.66 18.24
N ALA A 286 8.03 -17.82 18.69
CA ALA A 286 7.21 -19.03 18.79
C ALA A 286 6.05 -18.84 19.79
N LYS A 287 6.32 -18.25 20.96
CA LYS A 287 5.27 -17.93 21.96
C LYS A 287 4.26 -16.91 21.45
N ALA A 288 4.72 -15.96 20.63
CA ALA A 288 3.88 -14.95 20.01
C ALA A 288 3.10 -15.46 18.79
N ASN A 289 3.25 -16.75 18.42
CA ASN A 289 2.67 -17.34 17.22
C ASN A 289 3.00 -16.51 15.95
N TRP A 290 4.21 -15.97 15.87
CA TRP A 290 4.61 -15.07 14.78
C TRP A 290 4.60 -15.78 13.42
N TYR A 291 4.22 -15.06 12.36
CA TYR A 291 4.13 -15.60 11.01
C TYR A 291 5.49 -15.60 10.31
N ASN A 292 6.05 -16.79 10.08
CA ASN A 292 7.30 -16.94 9.34
C ASN A 292 7.03 -17.16 7.84
N ALA A 293 7.15 -16.09 7.05
CA ALA A 293 6.91 -16.13 5.61
C ALA A 293 7.90 -17.00 4.82
N THR A 294 9.07 -17.32 5.41
CA THR A 294 10.06 -18.24 4.78
C THR A 294 9.58 -19.69 4.85
N GLU A 295 8.94 -20.07 5.96
CA GLU A 295 8.38 -21.43 6.15
C GLU A 295 7.04 -21.59 5.43
N VAL A 296 6.18 -20.58 5.54
CA VAL A 296 4.86 -20.53 4.91
C VAL A 296 4.78 -19.24 4.10
N PRO A 297 4.99 -19.27 2.78
CA PRO A 297 4.80 -18.08 1.94
C PRO A 297 3.37 -17.54 2.03
N TYR A 298 3.19 -16.22 1.93
CA TYR A 298 1.89 -15.56 2.05
C TYR A 298 0.80 -16.18 1.16
N ALA A 299 1.12 -16.46 -0.12
CA ALA A 299 0.21 -17.13 -1.04
C ALA A 299 -0.35 -18.45 -0.48
N LYS A 300 0.54 -19.27 0.12
CA LYS A 300 0.18 -20.56 0.72
C LYS A 300 -0.62 -20.37 2.01
N GLY A 301 -0.20 -19.44 2.88
CA GLY A 301 -0.92 -19.16 4.12
C GLY A 301 -2.34 -18.65 3.88
N LEU A 302 -2.51 -17.78 2.87
CA LEU A 302 -3.82 -17.27 2.45
C LEU A 302 -4.71 -18.39 1.91
N ALA A 303 -4.18 -19.25 1.03
CA ALA A 303 -4.91 -20.40 0.49
C ALA A 303 -5.33 -21.40 1.59
N GLN A 304 -4.52 -21.54 2.65
CA GLN A 304 -4.81 -22.41 3.79
C GLN A 304 -5.73 -21.78 4.84
N GLY A 305 -6.09 -20.50 4.69
CA GLY A 305 -6.92 -19.80 5.67
C GLY A 305 -6.22 -19.54 7.00
N ASP A 306 -4.90 -19.36 7.01
CA ASP A 306 -4.13 -19.06 8.23
C ASP A 306 -4.63 -17.78 8.90
N GLY A 307 -5.28 -17.91 10.07
CA GLY A 307 -5.95 -16.81 10.77
C GLY A 307 -5.07 -15.58 11.05
N ARG A 308 -3.74 -15.76 11.12
CA ARG A 308 -2.79 -14.65 11.33
C ARG A 308 -2.80 -13.64 10.17
N LEU A 309 -3.26 -14.04 8.99
CA LEU A 309 -3.24 -13.22 7.76
C LEU A 309 -4.56 -12.50 7.47
N PHE A 310 -5.60 -12.75 8.26
CA PHE A 310 -6.96 -12.25 7.97
C PHE A 310 -7.46 -11.22 8.98
N GLY A 311 -6.73 -10.95 10.07
CA GLY A 311 -7.23 -10.09 11.15
C GLY A 311 -8.41 -10.70 11.91
N GLU A 312 -9.06 -9.90 12.74
CA GLU A 312 -10.18 -10.36 13.58
C GLU A 312 -11.53 -9.98 12.98
N LYS A 313 -12.50 -10.91 12.94
CA LYS A 313 -13.87 -10.60 12.52
C LYS A 313 -14.54 -9.72 13.58
N ILE A 314 -14.86 -8.48 13.21
CA ILE A 314 -15.49 -7.49 14.11
C ILE A 314 -16.96 -7.21 13.77
N GLY A 315 -17.47 -7.76 12.67
CA GLY A 315 -18.86 -7.54 12.27
C GLY A 315 -19.18 -8.09 10.89
N VAL A 316 -20.33 -7.65 10.36
CA VAL A 316 -20.83 -7.98 9.02
C VAL A 316 -21.43 -6.71 8.42
N VAL A 317 -21.14 -6.45 7.13
CA VAL A 317 -21.93 -5.53 6.31
C VAL A 317 -22.86 -6.38 5.45
N GLY A 318 -24.17 -6.22 5.66
CA GLY A 318 -25.17 -6.99 4.92
C GLY A 318 -25.25 -6.58 3.45
N ALA A 319 -25.91 -7.39 2.64
CA ALA A 319 -26.21 -7.09 1.24
C ALA A 319 -26.80 -5.67 1.06
N GLY A 320 -26.27 -4.92 0.10
CA GLY A 320 -26.62 -3.52 -0.18
C GLY A 320 -26.25 -2.54 0.94
N GLY A 321 -25.56 -3.01 1.98
CA GLY A 321 -25.30 -2.27 3.21
C GLY A 321 -24.20 -1.23 3.11
N VAL A 322 -23.95 -0.61 4.27
CA VAL A 322 -22.96 0.45 4.46
C VAL A 322 -22.04 0.07 5.60
N LEU A 323 -20.74 0.01 5.30
CA LEU A 323 -19.69 -0.10 6.31
C LEU A 323 -19.54 1.26 6.99
N LYS A 324 -19.49 1.27 8.33
CA LYS A 324 -19.26 2.48 9.14
C LYS A 324 -18.14 2.23 10.13
N ALA A 325 -17.30 3.24 10.36
CA ALA A 325 -16.31 3.19 11.41
C ALA A 325 -15.99 4.60 11.93
N ASP A 326 -15.79 4.72 13.23
CA ASP A 326 -15.15 5.90 13.79
C ASP A 326 -13.64 5.82 13.50
N VAL A 327 -13.11 6.91 12.93
CA VAL A 327 -11.72 7.03 12.49
C VAL A 327 -11.12 8.26 13.13
N LYS A 328 -10.10 8.04 13.96
CA LYS A 328 -9.38 9.12 14.65
C LYS A 328 -8.75 10.09 13.65
N SER A 329 -8.49 11.31 14.10
CA SER A 329 -7.64 12.27 13.39
C SER A 329 -6.32 11.61 12.98
N HIS A 330 -5.94 11.80 11.72
CA HIS A 330 -4.72 11.26 11.12
C HIS A 330 -4.53 9.74 11.24
N ALA A 331 -5.62 8.98 11.18
CA ALA A 331 -5.60 7.53 11.30
C ALA A 331 -6.27 6.83 10.11
N ALA A 332 -6.00 5.54 9.95
CA ALA A 332 -6.69 4.70 8.98
C ALA A 332 -7.26 3.44 9.64
N ARG A 333 -8.51 3.12 9.33
CA ARG A 333 -9.09 1.81 9.61
C ARG A 333 -8.92 0.93 8.38
N VAL A 334 -8.37 -0.26 8.57
CA VAL A 334 -7.92 -1.15 7.50
C VAL A 334 -8.63 -2.48 7.64
N PHE A 335 -9.53 -2.75 6.71
CA PHE A 335 -10.41 -3.90 6.75
C PHE A 335 -10.12 -4.87 5.62
N ARG A 336 -10.36 -6.15 5.89
CA ARG A 336 -10.54 -7.18 4.89
C ARG A 336 -11.98 -7.66 4.94
N LEU A 337 -12.72 -7.45 3.87
CA LEU A 337 -14.07 -7.95 3.71
C LEU A 337 -13.99 -9.36 3.13
N ARG A 338 -14.60 -10.32 3.83
CA ARG A 338 -14.67 -11.71 3.41
C ARG A 338 -16.11 -12.08 3.18
N ARG A 339 -16.42 -12.57 1.99
CA ARG A 339 -17.79 -12.95 1.65
C ARG A 339 -18.29 -14.06 2.56
N ILE A 340 -19.53 -13.94 3.04
CA ILE A 340 -20.23 -15.01 3.75
C ILE A 340 -20.98 -15.82 2.68
N ALA A 341 -20.55 -17.06 2.48
CA ALA A 341 -21.21 -17.96 1.52
C ALA A 341 -22.53 -18.49 2.10
N GLU A 342 -23.57 -18.53 1.27
CA GLU A 342 -24.84 -19.19 1.58
C GLU A 342 -24.91 -20.57 0.91
N GLU A 343 -25.75 -21.47 1.43
CA GLU A 343 -25.93 -22.81 0.88
C GLU A 343 -26.64 -22.72 -0.49
N GLY A 344 -26.07 -23.34 -1.53
CA GLY A 344 -26.61 -23.31 -2.90
C GLY A 344 -26.13 -22.13 -3.77
N ASP A 345 -25.15 -21.37 -3.29
CA ASP A 345 -24.63 -20.19 -3.99
C ASP A 345 -23.76 -20.55 -5.21
N ALA A 346 -24.05 -19.93 -6.36
CA ALA A 346 -23.35 -20.14 -7.63
C ALA A 346 -22.31 -19.07 -7.95
N PHE A 347 -22.15 -18.03 -7.10
CA PHE A 347 -21.14 -17.00 -7.34
C PHE A 347 -19.78 -17.52 -6.92
N GLU A 348 -18.95 -17.78 -7.92
CA GLU A 348 -17.52 -17.87 -7.77
C GLU A 348 -16.97 -16.44 -7.83
N ALA A 349 -16.39 -15.97 -6.72
CA ALA A 349 -15.58 -14.77 -6.76
C ALA A 349 -14.44 -15.07 -7.75
N LYS A 350 -14.52 -14.52 -8.96
CA LYS A 350 -13.50 -14.77 -9.97
C LYS A 350 -12.16 -14.32 -9.38
N SER A 351 -11.31 -15.27 -9.03
CA SER A 351 -9.88 -15.00 -8.98
C SER A 351 -9.53 -14.49 -10.36
N ILE A 352 -9.23 -13.21 -10.50
CA ILE A 352 -8.67 -12.69 -11.75
C ILE A 352 -7.20 -13.14 -11.71
N SER A 353 -6.98 -14.45 -11.86
CA SER A 353 -5.67 -14.98 -12.18
C SER A 353 -5.43 -14.62 -13.65
N ARG A 354 -4.25 -14.08 -13.97
CA ARG A 354 -3.86 -13.88 -15.37
C ARG A 354 -3.60 -15.20 -16.10
N GLU A 355 -3.53 -16.31 -15.37
CA GLU A 355 -3.32 -17.65 -15.94
C GLU A 355 -4.61 -18.21 -16.55
N ASP A 356 -5.80 -17.79 -16.08
CA ASP A 356 -7.10 -18.22 -16.64
C ASP A 356 -7.44 -17.58 -18.00
N GLY A 357 -6.46 -16.95 -18.67
CA GLY A 357 -6.67 -16.17 -19.89
C GLY A 357 -5.44 -16.05 -20.79
N VAL A 358 -4.55 -17.05 -20.84
CA VAL A 358 -3.67 -17.21 -22.01
C VAL A 358 -4.50 -17.82 -23.15
N ASP A 359 -5.45 -17.05 -23.67
CA ASP A 359 -5.80 -17.18 -25.07
C ASP A 359 -4.59 -16.61 -25.85
N GLU A 360 -4.10 -17.38 -26.83
CA GLU A 360 -2.93 -17.12 -27.70
C GLU A 360 -3.03 -15.83 -28.57
N LYS A 361 -3.51 -14.70 -28.04
CA LYS A 361 -3.83 -13.51 -28.84
C LYS A 361 -3.26 -12.18 -28.40
N ASP A 362 -2.35 -12.15 -27.43
CA ASP A 362 -1.62 -10.92 -27.09
C ASP A 362 -0.10 -11.10 -27.31
N GLU A 363 0.29 -11.35 -28.56
CA GLU A 363 1.56 -10.84 -29.10
C GLU A 363 1.29 -9.45 -29.69
N LEU A 364 1.62 -8.39 -28.93
CA LEU A 364 1.82 -7.04 -29.44
C LEU A 364 3.02 -6.38 -28.76
#